data_AF-X5UMH0-F1
#
_entry.id   AF-X5UMH0-F1
#
_cell.length_a   1.000
_cell.length_b   1.000
_cell.length_c   1.000
_cell.angle_alpha   90.00
_cell.angle_beta   90.00
_cell.angle_gamma   90.00
#
_symmetry.space_group_name_H-M   'P 1'
#
loop_
_entity.id
_entity.type
_entity.pdbx_description
1 polymer ?
#
loop_
_entity_poly.entity_id
_entity_poly.type
_entity_poly.pdbx_seq_one_letter_code
_entity_poly.pdbx_strand_id
1 'polypeptide(L)'
;MTHQTMEDTIAVVEIGGTSVKVGFADHGIPVDFARTYPTAQLRQGAPVAGLADAVTAACRDAGLKPARVVATVPGFIDRDFDTVLHTANIPELNGIRLGTELASRLRVPVRLERDVVLQLLGESVAGAVKRQKEVLAVYLGTGIGAAYLGKDGIFRGGGWALESAICRSTGLTKADRQTASRPTPQGQRLSNSRQTTISRLPSCFRRPGSRRRCANGSMRSSGSRR
;
A
#
# COMPACT_ATOMS: atom_id res chain seq x y z
N MET A 1 -28.75 -3.80 21.76
CA MET A 1 -28.79 -5.27 21.64
C MET A 1 -27.57 -5.69 20.83
N THR A 2 -26.76 -6.58 21.41
CA THR A 2 -25.62 -7.33 20.85
C THR A 2 -24.51 -6.55 20.14
N HIS A 3 -23.52 -6.09 20.92
CA HIS A 3 -22.13 -6.06 20.44
C HIS A 3 -21.70 -7.52 20.21
N GLN A 4 -21.71 -7.96 18.95
CA GLN A 4 -20.96 -9.15 18.56
C GLN A 4 -19.47 -8.80 18.64
N THR A 5 -18.81 -9.25 19.71
CA THR A 5 -17.36 -9.38 19.75
C THR A 5 -16.97 -10.47 18.75
N MET A 6 -16.68 -10.06 17.52
CA MET A 6 -16.20 -10.95 16.47
C MET A 6 -14.72 -11.22 16.70
N GLU A 7 -14.30 -12.46 16.43
CA GLU A 7 -12.90 -12.78 16.13
C GLU A 7 -12.52 -11.91 14.91
N ASP A 8 -11.85 -10.78 15.17
CA ASP A 8 -11.72 -9.66 14.21
C ASP A 8 -10.33 -9.57 13.58
N THR A 9 -9.58 -10.66 13.59
CA THR A 9 -8.30 -10.69 12.88
C THR A 9 -8.56 -10.70 11.37
N ILE A 10 -7.98 -9.73 10.67
CA ILE A 10 -8.02 -9.59 9.21
C ILE A 10 -6.60 -9.77 8.69
N ALA A 11 -6.42 -10.67 7.71
CA ALA A 11 -5.19 -10.70 6.92
C ALA A 11 -5.30 -9.71 5.76
N VAL A 12 -4.27 -8.90 5.55
CA VAL A 12 -4.19 -7.93 4.47
C VAL A 12 -3.07 -8.37 3.52
N VAL A 13 -3.42 -8.59 2.25
CA VAL A 13 -2.51 -9.07 1.21
C VAL A 13 -2.29 -7.97 0.17
N GLU A 14 -1.08 -7.43 0.12
CA GLU A 14 -0.66 -6.45 -0.88
C GLU A 14 0.08 -7.17 -2.00
N ILE A 15 -0.59 -7.41 -3.13
CA ILE A 15 0.05 -8.01 -4.31
C ILE A 15 0.68 -6.88 -5.12
N GLY A 16 2.01 -6.80 -5.10
CA GLY A 16 2.78 -5.85 -5.90
C GLY A 16 3.45 -6.51 -7.10
N GLY A 17 4.07 -5.68 -7.95
CA GLY A 17 4.74 -6.18 -9.14
C GLY A 17 5.97 -7.04 -8.86
N THR A 18 6.70 -6.72 -7.80
CA THR A 18 7.94 -7.42 -7.42
C THR A 18 7.75 -8.30 -6.17
N SER A 19 6.86 -7.90 -5.28
CA SER A 19 6.64 -8.56 -4.00
C SER A 19 5.17 -8.64 -3.63
N VAL A 20 4.80 -9.71 -2.96
CA VAL A 20 3.54 -9.83 -2.22
C VAL A 20 3.82 -9.69 -0.74
N LYS A 21 3.08 -8.82 -0.05
CA LYS A 21 3.18 -8.65 1.40
C LYS A 21 1.92 -9.15 2.08
N VAL A 22 2.08 -9.83 3.21
CA VAL A 22 0.98 -10.24 4.08
C VAL A 22 1.19 -9.64 5.45
N GLY A 23 0.23 -8.83 5.89
CA GLY A 23 0.16 -8.26 7.24
C GLY A 23 -1.18 -8.57 7.90
N PHE A 24 -1.36 -8.13 9.13
CA PHE A 24 -2.59 -8.40 9.89
C PHE A 24 -3.08 -7.15 10.60
N ALA A 25 -4.39 -7.07 10.78
CA ALA A 25 -5.01 -6.19 11.77
C ALA A 25 -5.83 -7.06 12.71
N ASP A 26 -5.66 -6.89 14.01
CA ASP A 26 -6.40 -7.62 15.04
C ASP A 26 -7.29 -6.66 15.81
N HIS A 27 -8.59 -6.92 15.86
CA HIS A 27 -9.59 -6.01 16.43
C HIS A 27 -9.48 -4.56 15.90
N GLY A 28 -9.18 -4.43 14.60
CA GLY A 28 -8.99 -3.14 13.93
C GLY A 28 -7.65 -2.46 14.24
N ILE A 29 -6.74 -3.10 14.98
CA ILE A 29 -5.41 -2.58 15.31
C ILE A 29 -4.38 -3.28 14.42
N PRO A 30 -3.55 -2.56 13.65
CA PRO A 30 -2.48 -3.18 12.88
C PRO A 30 -1.52 -3.95 13.78
N VAL A 31 -1.23 -5.19 13.42
CA VAL A 31 -0.23 -6.04 14.08
C VAL A 31 1.14 -5.69 13.51
N ASP A 32 2.15 -5.55 14.38
CA ASP A 32 3.55 -5.34 13.97
C ASP A 32 4.17 -6.63 13.43
N PHE A 33 3.62 -7.10 12.30
CA PHE A 33 4.06 -8.28 11.59
C PHE A 33 3.81 -8.09 10.09
N ALA A 34 4.83 -8.41 9.30
CA ALA A 34 4.67 -8.56 7.85
C ALA A 34 5.59 -9.67 7.32
N ARG A 35 5.06 -10.47 6.41
CA ARG A 35 5.86 -11.36 5.56
C ARG A 35 5.84 -10.86 4.13
N THR A 36 6.99 -10.96 3.46
CA THR A 36 7.15 -10.54 2.07
C THR A 36 7.65 -11.72 1.26
N TYR A 37 6.97 -11.98 0.14
CA TYR A 37 7.27 -13.05 -0.80
C TYR A 37 7.58 -12.43 -2.17
N PRO A 38 8.59 -12.89 -2.91
CA PRO A 38 8.80 -12.47 -4.30
C PRO A 38 7.61 -12.85 -5.18
N THR A 39 7.06 -11.90 -5.94
CA THR A 39 5.93 -12.17 -6.85
C THR A 39 6.29 -13.25 -7.88
N ALA A 40 7.55 -13.30 -8.32
CA ALA A 40 8.04 -14.33 -9.24
C ALA A 40 7.86 -15.77 -8.72
N GLN A 41 7.89 -16.00 -7.41
CA GLN A 41 7.67 -17.33 -6.84
C GLN A 41 6.22 -17.80 -7.02
N LEU A 42 5.27 -16.86 -7.14
CA LEU A 42 3.85 -17.16 -7.33
C LEU A 42 3.52 -17.49 -8.78
N ARG A 43 4.38 -17.11 -9.74
CA ARG A 43 4.14 -17.27 -11.19
C ARG A 43 4.48 -18.66 -11.74
N GLN A 44 4.73 -19.65 -10.88
CA GLN A 44 5.04 -21.03 -11.27
C GLN A 44 3.79 -21.81 -11.75
N GLY A 45 2.99 -21.22 -12.64
CA GLY A 45 1.81 -21.83 -13.26
C GLY A 45 0.52 -21.78 -12.44
N ALA A 46 0.58 -21.61 -11.12
CA ALA A 46 -0.60 -21.59 -10.24
C ALA A 46 -0.59 -20.39 -9.26
N PRO A 47 -0.78 -19.15 -9.74
CA PRO A 47 -0.66 -17.93 -8.93
C PRO A 47 -1.63 -17.87 -7.75
N VAL A 48 -2.87 -18.35 -7.92
CA VAL A 48 -3.85 -18.43 -6.83
C VAL A 48 -3.39 -19.40 -5.74
N ALA A 49 -2.85 -20.55 -6.13
CA ALA A 49 -2.33 -21.53 -5.18
C ALA A 49 -1.16 -20.96 -4.38
N GLY A 50 -0.19 -20.37 -5.07
CA GLY A 50 0.96 -19.73 -4.42
C GLY A 50 0.55 -18.59 -3.49
N LEU A 51 -0.45 -17.79 -3.88
CA LEU A 51 -0.99 -16.72 -3.01
C LEU A 51 -1.62 -17.31 -1.74
N ALA A 52 -2.40 -18.38 -1.86
CA ALA A 52 -2.99 -19.06 -0.71
C ALA A 52 -1.89 -19.62 0.21
N ASP A 53 -0.88 -20.28 -0.34
CA ASP A 53 0.25 -20.83 0.43
C ASP A 53 1.04 -19.73 1.14
N ALA A 54 1.26 -18.58 0.50
CA ALA A 54 1.92 -17.43 1.10
C ALA A 54 1.11 -16.88 2.28
N VAL A 55 -0.22 -16.77 2.16
CA VAL A 55 -1.11 -16.34 3.24
C VAL A 55 -1.08 -17.35 4.38
N THR A 56 -1.21 -18.64 4.10
CA THR A 56 -1.17 -19.70 5.12
C THR A 56 0.17 -19.72 5.87
N ALA A 57 1.29 -19.56 5.16
CA ALA A 57 2.61 -19.48 5.77
C ALA A 57 2.73 -18.24 6.68
N ALA A 58 2.25 -17.08 6.23
CA ALA A 58 2.23 -15.87 7.05
C ALA A 58 1.36 -16.01 8.30
N CYS A 59 0.19 -16.65 8.20
CA CYS A 59 -0.69 -16.93 9.34
C CYS A 59 0.00 -17.81 10.38
N ARG A 60 0.64 -18.89 9.93
CA ARG A 60 1.41 -19.80 10.80
C ARG A 60 2.54 -19.06 11.50
N ASP A 61 3.32 -18.27 10.76
CA ASP A 61 4.46 -17.54 11.29
C ASP A 61 4.04 -16.44 12.28
N ALA A 62 2.87 -15.83 12.09
CA ALA A 62 2.31 -14.85 13.01
C ALA A 62 1.60 -15.48 14.22
N GLY A 63 1.27 -16.78 14.15
CA GLY A 63 0.42 -17.43 15.15
C GLY A 63 -1.03 -16.92 15.13
N LEU A 64 -1.49 -16.38 14.00
CA LEU A 64 -2.79 -15.74 13.85
C LEU A 64 -3.72 -16.54 12.95
N LYS A 65 -5.02 -16.51 13.25
CA LYS A 65 -6.07 -17.10 12.42
C LYS A 65 -7.04 -16.01 11.98
N PRO A 66 -6.90 -15.50 10.75
CA PRO A 66 -7.77 -14.43 10.28
C PRO A 66 -9.20 -14.96 10.06
N ALA A 67 -10.21 -14.20 10.50
CA ALA A 67 -11.60 -14.47 10.17
C ALA A 67 -11.96 -14.09 8.73
N ARG A 68 -11.13 -13.25 8.10
CA ARG A 68 -11.27 -12.83 6.70
C ARG A 68 -9.95 -12.32 6.14
N VAL A 69 -9.87 -12.28 4.81
CA VAL A 69 -8.72 -11.75 4.07
C VAL A 69 -9.19 -10.60 3.19
N VAL A 70 -8.40 -9.54 3.12
CA VAL A 70 -8.56 -8.48 2.12
C VAL A 70 -7.30 -8.42 1.28
N ALA A 71 -7.45 -8.51 -0.04
CA ALA A 71 -6.33 -8.50 -0.96
C ALA A 71 -6.43 -7.31 -1.92
N THR A 72 -5.29 -6.79 -2.34
CA THR A 72 -5.21 -5.83 -3.44
C THR A 72 -4.31 -6.37 -4.53
N VAL A 73 -4.61 -6.03 -5.79
CA VAL A 73 -3.82 -6.39 -6.97
C VAL A 73 -3.31 -5.12 -7.65
N PRO A 74 -2.14 -5.15 -8.30
CA PRO A 74 -1.60 -3.99 -8.98
C PRO A 74 -2.27 -3.90 -10.35
N GLY A 75 -3.43 -3.24 -10.40
CA GLY A 75 -4.25 -3.09 -11.59
C GLY A 75 -5.73 -2.95 -11.27
N PHE A 76 -6.57 -3.41 -12.20
CA PHE A 76 -8.00 -3.22 -12.21
C PHE A 76 -8.74 -4.49 -11.71
N ILE A 77 -9.49 -4.40 -10.60
CA ILE A 77 -10.55 -5.30 -10.11
C ILE A 77 -11.97 -4.86 -10.50
N ASP A 78 -12.88 -5.79 -10.77
CA ASP A 78 -14.27 -5.48 -11.09
C ASP A 78 -15.04 -4.92 -9.87
N ARG A 79 -16.21 -4.34 -10.13
CA ARG A 79 -17.15 -3.77 -9.16
C ARG A 79 -17.70 -4.80 -8.18
N ASP A 80 -17.54 -6.09 -8.48
CA ASP A 80 -17.89 -7.21 -7.62
C ASP A 80 -16.91 -7.40 -6.44
N PHE A 81 -15.74 -6.73 -6.47
CA PHE A 81 -14.66 -6.88 -5.50
C PHE A 81 -14.14 -8.33 -5.39
N ASP A 82 -14.18 -9.06 -6.50
CA ASP A 82 -13.82 -10.47 -6.61
C ASP A 82 -12.97 -10.73 -7.86
N THR A 83 -13.34 -10.16 -9.00
CA THR A 83 -12.72 -10.43 -10.30
C THR A 83 -11.56 -9.48 -10.57
N VAL A 84 -10.43 -10.00 -11.06
CA VAL A 84 -9.33 -9.18 -11.59
C VAL A 84 -9.58 -8.93 -13.07
N LEU A 85 -9.89 -7.69 -13.46
CA LEU A 85 -10.06 -7.30 -14.85
C LEU A 85 -8.71 -7.21 -15.59
N HIS A 86 -7.71 -6.61 -14.95
CA HIS A 86 -6.40 -6.45 -15.55
C HIS A 86 -5.29 -6.23 -14.52
N THR A 87 -4.18 -6.94 -14.63
CA THR A 87 -2.92 -6.67 -13.96
C THR A 87 -1.77 -7.01 -14.89
N ALA A 88 -0.83 -6.08 -15.02
CA ALA A 88 0.33 -6.27 -15.90
C ALA A 88 1.39 -7.18 -15.28
N ASN A 89 1.46 -7.24 -13.96
CA ASN A 89 2.56 -7.90 -13.25
C ASN A 89 2.37 -9.41 -13.08
N ILE A 90 1.09 -9.83 -12.98
CA ILE A 90 0.70 -11.26 -12.91
C ILE A 90 -0.44 -11.49 -13.91
N PRO A 91 -0.18 -11.44 -15.23
CA PRO A 91 -1.22 -11.54 -16.25
C PRO A 91 -2.09 -12.80 -16.14
N GLU A 92 -1.56 -13.85 -15.53
CA GLU A 92 -2.23 -15.12 -15.25
C GLU A 92 -3.44 -14.96 -14.30
N LEU A 93 -3.59 -13.81 -13.62
CA LEU A 93 -4.75 -13.47 -12.80
C LEU A 93 -5.88 -12.77 -13.59
N ASN A 94 -5.64 -12.33 -14.82
CA ASN A 94 -6.65 -11.61 -15.59
C ASN A 94 -7.87 -12.49 -15.91
N GLY A 95 -9.06 -11.98 -15.61
CA GLY A 95 -10.34 -12.68 -15.75
C GLY A 95 -10.66 -13.66 -14.61
N ILE A 96 -9.79 -13.79 -13.62
CA ILE A 96 -9.99 -14.71 -12.49
C ILE A 96 -10.82 -14.03 -11.40
N ARG A 97 -11.80 -14.78 -10.86
CA ARG A 97 -12.54 -14.48 -9.63
C ARG A 97 -11.66 -14.75 -8.40
N LEU A 98 -10.63 -13.93 -8.25
CA LEU A 98 -9.53 -14.15 -7.30
C LEU A 98 -10.01 -14.22 -5.85
N GLY A 99 -10.99 -13.41 -5.46
CA GLY A 99 -11.58 -13.46 -4.13
C GLY A 99 -12.21 -14.83 -3.85
N THR A 100 -13.07 -15.29 -4.74
CA THR A 100 -13.75 -16.60 -4.66
C THR A 100 -12.74 -17.75 -4.63
N GLU A 101 -11.76 -17.73 -5.52
CA GLU A 101 -10.74 -18.78 -5.62
C GLU A 101 -9.84 -18.85 -4.37
N LEU A 102 -9.41 -17.69 -3.84
CA LEU A 102 -8.68 -17.64 -2.58
C LEU A 102 -9.55 -18.06 -1.40
N ALA A 103 -10.83 -17.68 -1.37
CA ALA A 103 -11.74 -18.04 -0.28
C ALA A 103 -11.95 -19.55 -0.21
N SER A 104 -12.09 -20.20 -1.37
CA SER A 104 -12.19 -21.66 -1.47
C SER A 104 -10.96 -22.36 -0.87
N ARG A 105 -9.76 -21.84 -1.14
CA ARG A 105 -8.49 -22.41 -0.67
C ARG A 105 -8.21 -22.12 0.80
N LEU A 106 -8.45 -20.88 1.24
CA LEU A 106 -8.14 -20.42 2.60
C LEU A 106 -9.25 -20.74 3.60
N ARG A 107 -10.43 -21.16 3.12
CA ARG A 107 -11.62 -21.48 3.95
C ARG A 107 -12.08 -20.31 4.82
N VAL A 108 -11.82 -19.08 4.38
CA VAL A 108 -12.28 -17.84 4.99
C VAL A 108 -12.75 -16.88 3.90
N PRO A 109 -13.68 -15.95 4.18
CA PRO A 109 -14.07 -14.92 3.21
C PRO A 109 -12.87 -14.10 2.74
N VAL A 110 -12.77 -13.91 1.43
CA VAL A 110 -11.75 -13.07 0.80
C VAL A 110 -12.44 -12.02 -0.05
N ARG A 111 -11.98 -10.78 0.05
CA ARG A 111 -12.47 -9.67 -0.77
C ARG A 111 -11.30 -8.92 -1.40
N LEU A 112 -11.44 -8.53 -2.65
CA LEU A 112 -10.51 -7.61 -3.29
C LEU A 112 -10.82 -6.16 -2.92
N GLU A 113 -9.80 -5.32 -2.82
CA GLU A 113 -9.94 -3.88 -2.64
C GLU A 113 -8.82 -3.15 -3.38
N ARG A 114 -9.09 -1.90 -3.74
CA ARG A 114 -8.07 -1.04 -4.37
C ARG A 114 -6.98 -0.68 -3.38
N ASP A 115 -5.75 -0.61 -3.88
CA ASP A 115 -4.55 -0.27 -3.11
C ASP A 115 -4.67 1.09 -2.41
N VAL A 116 -5.10 2.12 -3.14
CA VAL A 116 -5.30 3.49 -2.61
C VAL A 116 -6.37 3.55 -1.52
N VAL A 117 -7.38 2.67 -1.59
CA VAL A 117 -8.41 2.58 -0.56
C VAL A 117 -7.84 1.93 0.69
N LEU A 118 -7.12 0.81 0.57
CA LEU A 118 -6.48 0.17 1.71
C LEU A 118 -5.44 1.06 2.36
N GLN A 119 -4.70 1.84 1.56
CA GLN A 119 -3.72 2.78 2.06
C GLN A 119 -4.39 3.90 2.87
N LEU A 120 -5.49 4.49 2.38
CA LEU A 120 -6.25 5.49 3.11
C LEU A 120 -6.87 4.91 4.39
N LEU A 121 -7.41 3.70 4.34
CA LEU A 121 -7.95 3.02 5.51
C LEU A 121 -6.86 2.82 6.58
N GLY A 122 -5.67 2.36 6.19
CA GLY A 122 -4.53 2.25 7.10
C GLY A 122 -4.14 3.59 7.75
N GLU A 123 -4.05 4.65 6.94
CA GLU A 123 -3.75 6.01 7.43
C GLU A 123 -4.84 6.55 8.37
N SER A 124 -6.11 6.18 8.15
CA SER A 124 -7.23 6.56 9.01
C SER A 124 -7.28 5.80 10.34
N VAL A 125 -6.61 4.64 10.43
CA VAL A 125 -6.56 3.83 11.66
C VAL A 125 -5.32 4.16 12.50
N ALA A 126 -4.16 4.24 11.85
CA ALA A 126 -2.87 4.30 12.53
C ALA A 126 -1.94 5.41 12.02
N GLY A 127 -2.34 6.16 10.99
CA GLY A 127 -1.48 7.13 10.33
C GLY A 127 -1.90 8.58 10.50
N ALA A 128 -1.56 9.40 9.50
CA ALA A 128 -1.60 10.86 9.57
C ALA A 128 -3.03 11.42 9.68
N VAL A 129 -4.04 10.67 9.25
CA VAL A 129 -5.43 11.15 9.16
C VAL A 129 -6.37 10.51 10.18
N LYS A 130 -5.84 9.84 11.21
CA LYS A 130 -6.60 9.12 12.24
C LYS A 130 -7.77 9.88 12.89
N ARG A 131 -7.67 11.21 12.98
CA ARG A 131 -8.68 12.07 13.62
C ARG A 131 -9.53 12.86 12.63
N GLN A 132 -9.38 12.59 11.34
CA GLN A 132 -10.11 13.28 10.29
C GLN A 132 -11.35 12.48 9.90
N LYS A 133 -12.48 13.18 9.78
CA LYS A 133 -13.77 12.58 9.39
C LYS A 133 -13.97 12.57 7.88
N GLU A 134 -13.26 13.44 7.17
CA GLU A 134 -13.34 13.59 5.72
C GLU A 134 -11.93 13.80 5.17
N VAL A 135 -11.51 12.94 4.24
CA VAL A 135 -10.14 12.92 3.70
C VAL A 135 -10.19 12.56 2.24
N LEU A 136 -9.66 13.44 1.39
CA LEU A 136 -9.24 13.09 0.03
C LEU A 136 -7.74 12.79 0.06
N ALA A 137 -7.36 11.53 -0.11
CA ALA A 137 -5.96 11.14 -0.28
C ALA A 137 -5.62 11.09 -1.77
N VAL A 138 -4.48 11.67 -2.13
CA VAL A 138 -3.92 11.63 -3.48
C VAL A 138 -2.51 11.06 -3.38
N TYR A 139 -2.27 9.97 -4.09
CA TYR A 139 -1.02 9.24 -4.12
C TYR A 139 -0.31 9.51 -5.45
N LEU A 140 0.91 10.06 -5.36
CA LEU A 140 1.75 10.38 -6.51
C LEU A 140 2.89 9.36 -6.60
N GLY A 141 2.91 8.59 -7.68
CA GLY A 141 3.93 7.57 -7.95
C GLY A 141 4.17 7.42 -9.45
N THR A 142 4.20 6.18 -9.94
CA THR A 142 4.20 5.88 -11.38
C THR A 142 2.90 6.29 -12.08
N GLY A 143 1.85 6.54 -11.30
CA GLY A 143 0.60 7.15 -11.71
C GLY A 143 0.03 8.06 -10.61
N ILE A 144 -1.19 8.54 -10.82
CA ILE A 144 -1.94 9.33 -9.83
C ILE A 144 -3.17 8.51 -9.43
N GLY A 145 -3.24 8.10 -8.17
CA GLY A 145 -4.41 7.45 -7.59
C GLY A 145 -4.99 8.27 -6.46
N ALA A 146 -6.30 8.17 -6.24
CA ALA A 146 -6.95 8.86 -5.13
C ALA A 146 -8.04 8.01 -4.48
N ALA A 147 -8.27 8.28 -3.20
CA ALA A 147 -9.34 7.68 -2.41
C ALA A 147 -9.98 8.76 -1.53
N TYR A 148 -11.29 8.66 -1.33
CA TYR A 148 -12.03 9.57 -0.48
C TYR A 148 -12.70 8.80 0.66
N LEU A 149 -12.41 9.24 1.88
CA LEU A 149 -13.10 8.85 3.11
C LEU A 149 -14.04 10.00 3.46
N GLY A 150 -15.34 9.76 3.43
CA GLY A 150 -16.35 10.73 3.87
C GLY A 150 -16.94 10.36 5.24
N LYS A 151 -17.93 11.13 5.69
CA LYS A 151 -18.65 10.89 6.95
C LYS A 151 -19.29 9.50 7.01
N ASP A 152 -19.74 9.00 5.87
CA ASP A 152 -20.41 7.70 5.72
C ASP A 152 -19.42 6.56 5.37
N GLY A 153 -18.11 6.82 5.43
CA GLY A 153 -17.05 5.87 5.14
C GLY A 153 -16.42 6.05 3.75
N ILE A 154 -15.74 5.01 3.27
CA ILE A 154 -15.01 5.05 2.00
C ILE A 154 -15.98 5.18 0.82
N PHE A 155 -15.76 6.20 -0.01
CA PHE A 155 -16.45 6.37 -1.26
C PHE A 155 -15.83 5.49 -2.36
N ARG A 156 -16.60 4.49 -2.81
CA ARG A 156 -16.17 3.56 -3.88
C ARG A 156 -16.80 3.88 -5.24
N GLY A 157 -17.85 4.71 -5.25
CA GLY A 157 -18.61 5.06 -6.45
C GLY A 157 -18.99 3.84 -7.30
N GLY A 158 -18.86 3.96 -8.62
CA GLY A 158 -19.08 2.88 -9.59
C GLY A 158 -17.91 1.88 -9.74
N GLY A 159 -17.04 1.73 -8.74
CA GLY A 159 -15.87 0.83 -8.72
C GLY A 159 -14.54 1.56 -8.95
N TRP A 160 -14.44 2.29 -10.07
CA TRP A 160 -13.22 3.00 -10.51
C TRP A 160 -13.10 4.44 -10.04
N ALA A 161 -13.91 4.85 -9.05
CA ALA A 161 -13.98 6.24 -8.65
C ALA A 161 -12.60 6.75 -8.19
N LEU A 162 -12.21 7.92 -8.68
CA LEU A 162 -10.96 8.61 -8.30
C LEU A 162 -9.67 7.88 -8.75
N GLU A 163 -9.75 6.99 -9.74
CA GLU A 163 -8.56 6.62 -10.54
C GLU A 163 -8.19 7.76 -11.48
N SER A 164 -7.45 8.72 -10.92
CA SER A 164 -7.07 9.98 -11.57
C SER A 164 -6.16 9.83 -12.81
N ALA A 165 -5.66 8.63 -13.11
CA ALA A 165 -5.01 8.34 -14.40
C ALA A 165 -5.94 8.48 -15.62
N ILE A 166 -7.27 8.58 -15.41
CA ILE A 166 -8.29 8.70 -16.48
C ILE A 166 -8.78 10.15 -16.64
N CYS A 167 -8.22 11.12 -15.90
CA CYS A 167 -8.58 12.52 -16.11
C CYS A 167 -7.84 13.09 -17.33
N ARG A 168 -8.56 13.31 -18.45
CA ARG A 168 -8.03 14.16 -19.52
C ARG A 168 -7.92 15.58 -18.97
N SER A 169 -6.74 16.19 -19.06
CA SER A 169 -6.60 17.62 -18.87
C SER A 169 -7.30 18.36 -20.02
N THR A 170 -8.61 18.55 -19.92
CA THR A 170 -9.31 19.51 -20.77
C THR A 170 -8.95 20.90 -20.25
N GLY A 171 -7.98 21.55 -20.88
CA GLY A 171 -7.63 22.95 -20.56
C GLY A 171 -6.16 23.34 -20.70
N LEU A 172 -5.22 22.41 -20.87
CA LEU A 172 -3.82 22.79 -21.15
C LEU A 172 -3.66 23.10 -22.63
N THR A 173 -3.45 24.38 -22.95
CA THR A 173 -3.09 24.79 -24.31
C THR A 173 -1.68 24.27 -24.63
N LYS A 174 -1.29 24.20 -25.92
CA LYS A 174 0.05 23.75 -26.33
C LYS A 174 1.18 24.53 -25.62
N ALA A 175 0.93 25.78 -25.22
CA ALA A 175 1.87 26.64 -24.50
C ALA A 175 2.23 26.10 -23.10
N ASP A 176 1.30 25.45 -22.40
CA ASP A 176 1.52 24.95 -21.04
C ASP A 176 2.35 23.66 -21.00
N ARG A 177 2.54 22.99 -22.15
CA ARG A 177 3.36 21.77 -22.25
C ARG A 177 4.86 22.07 -22.39
N GLN A 178 5.23 23.24 -22.91
CA GLN A 178 6.63 23.59 -23.20
C GLN A 178 7.42 24.04 -21.96
N THR A 179 6.74 24.50 -20.90
CA THR A 179 7.38 24.85 -19.63
C THR A 179 7.75 23.64 -18.76
N ALA A 180 7.18 22.47 -19.03
CA ALA A 180 7.49 21.22 -18.31
C ALA A 180 8.69 20.44 -18.88
N SER A 181 9.25 20.85 -20.03
CA SER A 181 10.30 20.11 -20.74
C SER A 181 11.63 20.85 -20.81
N ARG A 182 12.12 21.43 -19.70
CA ARG A 182 13.54 21.81 -19.60
C ARG A 182 14.33 20.67 -18.94
N PRO A 183 15.29 20.04 -19.63
CA PRO A 183 16.16 19.06 -19.00
C PRO A 183 17.09 19.77 -18.01
N THR A 184 17.09 19.35 -16.75
CA THR A 184 18.13 19.72 -15.79
C THR A 184 19.46 19.06 -16.15
N PRO A 185 20.59 19.78 -16.15
CA PRO A 185 21.90 19.18 -16.39
C PRO A 185 22.35 18.36 -15.16
N GLN A 186 22.97 17.21 -15.46
CA GLN A 186 23.81 16.39 -14.58
C GLN A 186 23.17 15.71 -13.35
N GLY A 187 22.89 14.42 -13.55
CA GLY A 187 23.54 13.36 -12.77
C GLY A 187 23.20 13.29 -11.29
N GLN A 188 22.10 12.62 -10.96
CA GLN A 188 22.00 11.79 -9.76
C GLN A 188 20.98 10.67 -9.99
N ARG A 189 21.47 9.43 -10.00
CA ARG A 189 20.68 8.20 -10.04
C ARG A 189 19.96 8.08 -8.70
N LEU A 190 18.73 8.59 -8.60
CA LEU A 190 17.91 8.42 -7.40
C LEU A 190 17.36 7.00 -7.38
N SER A 191 17.94 6.21 -6.49
CA SER A 191 17.54 4.84 -6.19
C SER A 191 16.28 4.82 -5.31
N ASN A 192 15.38 3.89 -5.63
CA ASN A 192 14.29 3.32 -4.82
C ASN A 192 13.30 4.29 -4.16
N SER A 193 12.11 4.37 -4.76
CA SER A 193 10.88 4.85 -4.13
C SER A 193 10.52 3.94 -2.94
N ARG A 194 10.67 4.46 -1.72
CA ARG A 194 10.12 3.84 -0.52
C ARG A 194 8.68 4.28 -0.34
N GLN A 195 7.74 3.49 -0.86
CA GLN A 195 6.36 3.53 -0.38
C GLN A 195 6.31 2.92 1.01
N THR A 196 5.97 3.73 2.01
CA THR A 196 5.68 3.27 3.36
C THR A 196 4.31 2.62 3.37
N THR A 197 4.29 1.29 3.31
CA THR A 197 3.10 0.47 3.60
C THR A 197 3.48 -0.57 4.66
N ILE A 198 2.66 -0.65 5.70
CA ILE A 198 2.56 -1.65 6.78
C ILE A 198 3.80 -1.96 7.65
N SER A 199 5.04 -1.68 7.26
CA SER A 199 6.19 -2.22 8.02
C SER A 199 7.21 -1.21 8.56
N ARG A 200 6.95 0.11 8.59
CA ARG A 200 7.90 1.08 9.18
C ARG A 200 7.22 2.31 9.78
N LEU A 201 7.13 2.36 11.11
CA LEU A 201 7.14 3.62 11.87
C LEU A 201 8.61 4.11 11.94
N PRO A 202 9.02 5.20 11.28
CA PRO A 202 10.25 5.86 11.66
C PRO A 202 10.01 6.64 12.97
N SER A 203 10.77 6.27 14.00
CA SER A 203 10.95 7.05 15.23
C SER A 203 11.69 8.36 14.93
N CYS A 204 11.02 9.32 14.26
CA CYS A 204 11.57 10.64 14.01
C CYS A 204 10.45 11.69 14.04
N PHE A 205 9.92 11.95 15.23
CA PHE A 205 9.27 13.22 15.54
C PHE A 205 10.07 13.89 16.67
N ARG A 206 11.17 14.56 16.30
CA ARG A 206 11.84 15.52 17.19
C ARG A 206 10.97 16.77 17.23
N ARG A 207 10.49 17.13 18.42
CA ARG A 207 9.75 18.37 18.69
C ARG A 207 10.58 19.60 18.24
N PRO A 208 9.97 20.61 17.59
CA PRO A 208 10.62 21.89 17.36
C PRO A 208 10.63 22.67 18.67
N GLY A 209 11.82 23.00 19.19
CA GLY A 209 11.95 23.86 20.36
C GLY A 209 12.98 23.43 21.40
N SER A 210 14.24 23.26 21.01
CA SER A 210 15.35 23.48 21.95
C SER A 210 16.59 23.88 21.18
N ARG A 211 16.93 25.18 21.21
CA ARG A 211 18.23 25.67 20.75
C ARG A 211 19.31 25.00 21.61
N ARG A 212 20.25 24.29 21.01
CA ARG A 212 21.59 24.15 21.56
C ARG A 212 22.61 24.51 20.49
N ARG A 213 23.49 25.41 20.89
CA ARG A 213 24.52 26.10 20.12
C ARG A 213 25.43 25.10 19.40
N CYS A 214 25.67 25.33 18.12
CA CYS A 214 26.88 24.85 17.46
C CYS A 214 28.07 25.56 18.12
N ALA A 215 28.91 24.81 18.83
CA ALA A 215 30.23 25.30 19.20
C ALA A 215 31.17 25.02 18.04
N ASN A 216 31.68 26.10 17.45
CA ASN A 216 32.84 26.09 16.57
C ASN A 216 34.04 25.49 17.31
N GLY A 217 34.75 24.58 16.65
CA GLY A 217 36.04 24.05 17.11
C GLY A 217 36.90 23.73 15.90
N SER A 218 37.77 24.69 15.57
CA SER A 218 38.66 24.74 14.43
C SER A 218 39.69 23.60 14.34
N MET A 219 39.88 23.16 13.11
CA MET A 219 41.08 22.61 12.49
C MET A 219 42.41 23.13 13.10
N ARG A 220 43.28 22.22 13.56
CA ARG A 220 44.74 22.41 13.57
C ARG A 220 45.45 21.09 13.27
N SER A 221 46.25 21.12 12.22
CA SER A 221 47.30 20.19 11.85
C SER A 221 48.58 20.48 12.64
N SER A 222 49.26 19.45 13.15
CA SER A 222 50.73 19.39 13.26
C SER A 222 51.13 17.99 13.73
N GLY A 223 52.04 17.33 13.00
CA GLY A 223 52.53 15.98 13.30
C GLY A 223 53.69 15.90 14.29
N SER A 224 54.29 14.70 14.32
CA SER A 224 55.64 14.30 14.81
C SER A 224 55.68 13.23 15.91
N ARG A 225 56.21 12.05 15.51
CA ARG A 225 56.90 10.97 16.27
C ARG A 225 55.98 10.08 17.13
N ARG A 226 56.00 8.75 17.02
CA ARG A 226 57.09 7.80 16.71
C ARG A 226 56.74 6.86 15.56
#